data_AF-A0AAD0XG49-F1
#
_entry.id   AF-A0AAD0XG49-F1
#
_cell.length_a   1.000
_cell.length_b   1.000
_cell.length_c   1.000
_cell.angle_alpha   90.00
_cell.angle_beta   90.00
_cell.angle_gamma   90.00
#
_symmetry.space_group_name_H-M   'P 1'
#
loop_
_entity.id
_entity.type
_entity.pdbx_description
1 polymer ?
#
loop_
_entity_poly.entity_id
_entity_poly.type
_entity_poly.pdbx_seq_one_letter_code
_entity_poly.pdbx_strand_id
1 'polypeptide(L)'
;MAQAQPFLCAAANVEVPAYLVLSQKAYIVTAAGNDDWYAEKDGMIFQAESLIELLGVVSMYEARGPKWAAADQEIDDFLAKYDQ
;
A
#
# COMPACT_ATOMS: atom_id res chain seq x y z
N MET A 1 14.79 -29.54 -11.45
CA MET A 1 14.96 -28.93 -10.12
C MET A 1 13.67 -28.17 -9.82
N ALA A 2 12.97 -28.50 -8.74
CA ALA A 2 11.80 -27.72 -8.33
C ALA A 2 12.29 -26.34 -7.90
N GLN A 3 11.77 -25.27 -8.50
CA GLN A 3 12.07 -23.92 -8.01
C GLN A 3 11.49 -23.78 -6.61
N ALA A 4 12.31 -23.35 -5.65
CA ALA A 4 11.83 -23.00 -4.33
C ALA A 4 10.83 -21.86 -4.45
N GLN A 5 9.72 -21.96 -3.71
CA GLN A 5 8.70 -20.92 -3.70
C GLN A 5 9.32 -19.62 -3.12
N PRO A 6 9.19 -18.48 -3.81
CA PRO A 6 9.77 -17.23 -3.33
C PRO A 6 9.12 -16.81 -2.00
N PHE A 7 9.95 -16.53 -1.00
CA PHE A 7 9.53 -15.95 0.28
C PHE A 7 9.81 -14.44 0.24
N LEU A 8 8.75 -13.64 0.34
CA LEU A 8 8.82 -12.19 0.40
C LEU A 8 8.41 -11.74 1.80
N CYS A 9 9.29 -10.97 2.44
CA CYS A 9 9.02 -10.33 3.72
C CYS A 9 9.12 -8.82 3.53
N ALA A 10 8.22 -8.07 4.17
CA ALA A 10 8.31 -6.62 4.21
C ALA A 10 9.43 -6.21 5.19
N ALA A 11 10.52 -5.70 4.63
CA ALA A 11 11.61 -5.03 5.32
C ALA A 11 12.20 -3.98 4.34
N ALA A 12 13.39 -3.46 4.60
CA ALA A 12 14.02 -2.47 3.71
C ALA A 12 14.18 -2.93 2.24
N ASN A 13 14.11 -4.25 1.96
CA ASN A 13 14.19 -4.82 0.62
C ASN A 13 12.95 -4.52 -0.26
N VAL A 14 11.80 -4.14 0.31
CA VAL A 14 10.56 -3.91 -0.46
C VAL A 14 10.34 -2.44 -0.82
N GLU A 15 11.09 -1.51 -0.24
CA GLU A 15 10.91 -0.07 -0.45
C GLU A 15 11.15 0.34 -1.92
N VAL A 16 12.31 -0.03 -2.49
CA VAL A 16 12.64 0.30 -3.88
C VAL A 16 11.69 -0.38 -4.88
N PRO A 17 11.37 -1.69 -4.76
CA PRO A 17 10.31 -2.30 -5.56
C PRO A 17 8.97 -1.57 -5.49
N ALA A 18 8.55 -1.12 -4.30
CA ALA A 18 7.29 -0.40 -4.14
C ALA A 18 7.28 0.93 -4.89
N TYR A 19 8.37 1.72 -4.80
CA TYR A 19 8.55 2.93 -5.61
C TYR A 19 8.47 2.65 -7.12
N LEU A 20 9.12 1.58 -7.59
CA LEU A 20 9.11 1.23 -9.01
C LEU A 20 7.71 0.86 -9.49
N VAL A 21 6.93 0.15 -8.67
CA VAL A 21 5.53 -0.19 -9.00
C VAL A 21 4.65 1.07 -9.00
N LEU A 22 4.80 1.96 -8.03
CA LEU A 22 4.08 3.25 -8.01
C LEU A 22 4.39 4.08 -9.27
N SER A 23 5.66 4.12 -9.67
CA SER A 23 6.11 4.81 -10.89
C SER A 23 5.51 4.17 -12.16
N GLN A 24 5.47 2.84 -12.24
CA GLN A 24 4.83 2.10 -13.34
C GLN A 24 3.32 2.39 -13.43
N LYS A 25 2.67 2.64 -12.29
CA LYS A 25 1.26 3.06 -12.19
C LYS A 25 1.04 4.54 -12.50
N ALA A 26 2.10 5.27 -12.89
CA ALA A 26 2.11 6.70 -13.21
C ALA A 26 1.85 7.63 -12.01
N TYR A 27 2.18 7.18 -10.79
CA TYR A 27 2.20 8.07 -9.62
C TYR A 27 3.50 8.88 -9.58
N ILE A 28 3.38 10.16 -9.26
CA ILE A 28 4.52 11.00 -8.89
C ILE A 28 4.79 10.77 -7.41
N VAL A 29 5.95 10.19 -7.09
CA VAL A 29 6.33 9.88 -5.70
C VAL A 29 7.33 10.91 -5.18
N THR A 30 7.05 11.49 -4.03
CA THR A 30 7.91 12.51 -3.38
C THR A 30 8.10 12.19 -1.90
N ALA A 31 9.23 12.64 -1.35
CA ALA A 31 9.48 12.67 0.09
C ALA A 31 9.39 14.13 0.56
N ALA A 32 8.62 14.40 1.61
CA ALA A 32 8.45 15.77 2.12
C ALA A 32 9.46 16.16 3.20
N GLY A 33 10.44 15.30 3.49
CA GLY A 33 11.52 15.57 4.46
C GLY A 33 11.12 15.43 5.93
N ASN A 34 9.91 14.96 6.21
CA ASN A 34 9.37 14.66 7.54
C ASN A 34 9.15 13.15 7.74
N ASP A 35 9.96 12.33 7.07
CA ASP A 35 9.85 10.87 7.01
C ASP A 35 8.59 10.31 6.31
N ASP A 36 7.71 11.17 5.80
CA ASP A 36 6.55 10.76 4.99
C ASP A 36 6.87 10.66 3.49
N TRP A 37 6.22 9.69 2.86
CA TRP A 37 6.14 9.52 1.41
C TRP A 37 4.77 9.90 0.89
N TYR A 38 4.75 10.55 -0.27
CA TYR A 38 3.54 10.92 -0.98
C TYR A 38 3.51 10.30 -2.38
N ALA A 39 2.33 9.91 -2.84
CA ALA A 39 2.06 9.55 -4.23
C ALA A 39 0.91 10.39 -4.78
N GLU A 40 1.12 11.05 -5.92
CA GLU A 40 0.10 11.88 -6.58
C GLU A 40 -0.22 11.37 -7.98
N LYS A 41 -1.52 11.30 -8.31
CA LYS A 41 -2.03 11.01 -9.66
C LYS A 41 -3.48 11.47 -9.81
N ASP A 42 -3.81 12.07 -10.94
CA ASP A 42 -5.18 12.46 -11.31
C ASP A 42 -5.91 13.31 -10.23
N GLY A 43 -5.17 14.19 -9.54
CA GLY A 43 -5.69 15.04 -8.46
C GLY A 43 -5.90 14.34 -7.11
N MET A 44 -5.51 13.07 -7.00
CA MET A 44 -5.49 12.31 -5.75
C MET A 44 -4.10 12.31 -5.14
N ILE A 45 -4.02 12.45 -3.82
CA ILE A 45 -2.78 12.39 -3.04
C ILE A 45 -2.92 11.29 -1.99
N PHE A 46 -1.91 10.43 -1.91
CA PHE A 46 -1.78 9.36 -0.93
C PHE A 46 -0.53 9.61 -0.08
N GLN A 47 -0.54 9.18 1.18
CA GLN A 47 0.55 9.37 2.13
C GLN A 47 0.76 8.09 2.95
N ALA A 48 2.02 7.77 3.26
CA ALA A 48 2.39 6.79 4.28
C ALA A 48 3.84 7.02 4.77
N GLU A 49 4.24 6.33 5.85
CA GLU A 49 5.58 6.45 6.44
C GLU A 49 6.65 5.65 5.67
N SER A 50 6.24 4.71 4.82
CA SER A 50 7.11 3.90 3.96
C SER A 50 6.56 3.76 2.54
N LEU A 51 7.42 3.41 1.57
CA LEU A 51 6.99 3.19 0.19
C LEU A 51 6.12 1.94 0.07
N ILE A 52 6.36 0.91 0.89
CA ILE A 52 5.53 -0.29 0.89
C ILE A 52 4.12 -0.01 1.42
N GLU A 53 3.99 0.76 2.49
CA GLU A 53 2.68 1.18 2.99
C GLU A 53 1.99 2.10 1.99
N LEU A 54 2.71 3.04 1.38
CA LEU A 54 2.17 3.94 0.36
C LEU A 54 1.61 3.15 -0.84
N LEU A 55 2.34 2.13 -1.31
CA LEU A 55 1.85 1.20 -2.33
C LEU A 55 0.62 0.44 -1.83
N GLY A 56 0.58 0.05 -0.56
CA GLY A 56 -0.58 -0.57 0.08
C GLY A 56 -1.84 0.31 0.02
N VAL A 57 -1.71 1.59 0.43
CA VAL A 57 -2.82 2.56 0.40
C VAL A 57 -3.30 2.79 -1.03
N VAL A 58 -2.38 3.00 -1.98
CA VAL A 58 -2.73 3.17 -3.40
C VAL A 58 -3.46 1.93 -3.93
N SER A 59 -2.93 0.74 -3.68
CA SER A 59 -3.52 -0.52 -4.17
C SER A 59 -4.92 -0.76 -3.58
N MET A 60 -5.11 -0.41 -2.31
CA MET A 60 -6.38 -0.51 -1.60
C MET A 60 -7.43 0.45 -2.19
N TYR A 61 -7.04 1.69 -2.50
CA TYR A 61 -7.91 2.64 -3.20
C TYR A 61 -8.21 2.21 -4.65
N GLU A 62 -7.22 1.72 -5.40
CA GLU A 62 -7.45 1.20 -6.76
C GLU A 62 -8.44 0.03 -6.77
N ALA A 63 -8.42 -0.82 -5.74
CA ALA A 63 -9.31 -1.98 -5.62
C ALA A 63 -10.72 -1.62 -5.16
N ARG A 64 -10.87 -0.69 -4.20
CA ARG A 64 -12.16 -0.34 -3.57
C ARG A 64 -12.78 0.96 -4.09
N GLY A 65 -12.00 1.79 -4.76
CA GLY A 65 -12.40 3.12 -5.23
C GLY A 65 -12.73 4.09 -4.09
N PRO A 66 -13.59 5.10 -4.34
CA PRO A 66 -13.97 6.10 -3.33
C PRO A 66 -14.59 5.55 -2.03
N LYS A 67 -15.12 4.33 -2.05
CA LYS A 67 -15.68 3.63 -0.87
C LYS A 67 -14.65 2.70 -0.23
N TRP A 68 -13.42 3.19 -0.13
CA TRP A 68 -12.28 2.41 0.34
C TRP A 68 -12.36 2.01 1.81
N ALA A 69 -13.02 2.83 2.63
CA ALA A 69 -13.21 2.53 4.05
C ALA A 69 -14.07 1.28 4.22
N ALA A 70 -13.70 0.46 5.21
CA ALA A 70 -14.51 -0.67 5.63
C ALA A 70 -15.84 -0.17 6.24
N ALA A 71 -16.94 -0.85 5.92
CA ALA A 71 -18.21 -0.63 6.61
C ALA A 71 -18.17 -1.29 8.00
N ASP A 72 -19.03 -0.84 8.93
CA ASP A 72 -19.10 -1.36 10.31
C ASP A 72 -19.20 -2.89 10.34
N GLN A 73 -20.06 -3.48 9.51
CA GLN A 73 -20.20 -4.93 9.43
C GLN A 73 -18.91 -5.64 8.96
N GLU A 74 -18.16 -5.04 8.03
CA GLU A 74 -16.88 -5.62 7.57
C GLU A 74 -15.82 -5.57 8.67
N ILE A 75 -15.88 -4.56 9.54
CA ILE A 75 -15.00 -4.42 10.71
C ILE A 75 -15.38 -5.46 11.77
N ASP A 76 -16.66 -5.60 12.10
CA ASP A 76 -17.15 -6.59 13.06
C ASP A 76 -16.78 -8.02 12.63
N ASP A 77 -16.96 -8.34 11.35
CA ASP A 77 -16.61 -9.64 10.78
C ASP A 77 -15.09 -9.90 10.85
N PHE A 78 -14.26 -8.87 10.65
CA PHE A 78 -12.80 -8.98 10.77
C PHE A 78 -12.37 -9.24 12.22
N LEU A 79 -12.88 -8.45 13.17
CA LEU A 79 -12.54 -8.57 14.58
C LEU A 79 -12.99 -9.92 15.15
N ALA A 80 -14.21 -10.36 14.85
CA ALA A 80 -14.72 -11.66 15.31
C ALA A 80 -13.86 -12.85 14.83
N LYS A 81 -13.17 -12.69 13.69
CA LYS A 81 -12.32 -13.73 13.11
C LYS A 81 -10.92 -13.80 13.71
N TYR A 82 -10.35 -12.67 14.13
CA TYR A 82 -8.91 -12.58 14.45
C TYR A 82 -8.57 -11.98 15.82
N ASP A 83 -9.49 -11.29 16.48
CA ASP A 83 -9.28 -10.67 17.79
C ASP A 83 -9.71 -11.62 18.93
N GLN A 84 -9.03 -12.77 19.05
CA GLN A 84 -9.23 -13.76 20.13
C GLN A 84 -8.17 -13.70 21.23
#